data_AF-A0A7S1EDI6-F1
#
_entry.id   AF-A0A7S1EDI6-F1
#
_cell.length_a   1.000
_cell.length_b   1.000
_cell.length_c   1.000
_cell.angle_alpha   90.00
_cell.angle_beta   90.00
_cell.angle_gamma   90.00
#
_symmetry.space_group_name_H-M   'P 1'
#
loop_
_entity.id
_entity.type
_entity.pdbx_description
1 polymer ?
#
loop_
_entity_poly.entity_id
_entity_poly.type
_entity_poly.pdbx_seq_one_letter_code
_entity_poly.pdbx_strand_id
1 'polypeptide(L)'
;EDTGSSRIDIDSTSLVVRVTGLAASLVGQKLDFFPETAGVIDASAPWSQQWDGNVWTARVPLSPQRLESPQTLPILLTSPQGGWRTEARVSGLWPAVTPNVGSTAAPALG
;
A
#
# COMPACT_ATOMS: atom_id res chain seq x y z
N GLU A 1 -9.84 15.89 17.78
CA GLU A 1 -9.54 15.13 16.55
C GLU A 1 -8.90 13.84 16.98
N ASP A 2 -9.58 12.71 16.83
CA ASP A 2 -8.93 11.40 16.95
C ASP A 2 -8.00 11.26 15.74
N THR A 3 -6.75 11.67 15.87
CA THR A 3 -5.73 11.55 14.83
C THR A 3 -5.18 10.14 14.86
N GLY A 4 -5.97 9.21 14.31
CA GLY A 4 -5.52 7.84 14.08
C GLY A 4 -4.14 7.83 13.41
N SER A 5 -3.24 7.03 13.94
CA SER A 5 -1.84 6.96 13.52
C SER A 5 -1.63 5.81 12.55
N SER A 6 -0.74 6.00 11.58
CA SER A 6 -0.41 4.96 10.61
C SER A 6 1.08 4.88 10.32
N ARG A 7 1.53 3.67 10.03
CA ARG A 7 2.91 3.37 9.63
C ARG A 7 2.92 2.26 8.60
N ILE A 8 3.89 2.35 7.71
CA ILE A 8 4.22 1.31 6.76
C ILE A 8 5.67 0.89 6.98
N ASP A 9 5.89 -0.42 7.00
CA ASP A 9 7.23 -1.01 6.91
C ASP A 9 7.32 -1.82 5.61
N ILE A 10 8.43 -1.68 4.90
CA ILE A 10 8.70 -2.47 3.69
C ILE A 10 9.27 -3.82 4.11
N ASP A 11 8.57 -4.89 3.74
CA ASP A 11 9.02 -6.26 3.95
C ASP A 11 9.16 -6.98 2.62
N SER A 12 10.41 -7.14 2.17
CA SER A 12 10.78 -7.75 0.89
C SER A 12 10.05 -7.10 -0.29
N THR A 13 8.93 -7.70 -0.74
CA THR A 13 8.11 -7.25 -1.87
C THR A 13 6.70 -6.84 -1.44
N SER A 14 6.48 -6.53 -0.16
CA SER A 14 5.18 -6.14 0.38
C SER A 14 5.29 -4.95 1.31
N LEU A 15 4.23 -4.16 1.36
CA LEU A 15 3.98 -3.20 2.44
C LEU A 15 3.32 -3.92 3.61
N VAL A 16 3.85 -3.72 4.80
CA VAL A 16 3.17 -4.07 6.06
C VAL A 16 2.59 -2.79 6.63
N VAL A 17 1.28 -2.64 6.56
CA VAL A 17 0.54 -1.46 7.00
C VAL A 17 0.00 -1.70 8.40
N ARG A 18 0.13 -0.71 9.28
CA ARG A 18 -0.52 -0.68 10.60
C ARG A 18 -1.24 0.64 10.78
N VAL A 19 -2.50 0.57 11.21
CA VAL A 19 -3.33 1.75 11.51
C VAL A 19 -4.01 1.57 12.86
N THR A 20 -3.93 2.60 13.70
CA THR A 20 -4.53 2.64 15.04
C THR A 20 -5.42 3.88 15.19
N GLY A 21 -6.37 3.86 16.12
CA GLY A 21 -7.26 5.00 16.34
C GLY A 21 -8.27 5.22 15.21
N LEU A 22 -8.65 4.14 14.51
CA LEU A 22 -9.73 4.15 13.54
C LEU A 22 -11.06 4.45 14.24
N ALA A 23 -11.97 5.12 13.51
CA ALA A 23 -13.34 5.33 13.98
C ALA A 23 -14.00 4.01 14.40
N ALA A 24 -14.78 4.04 15.48
CA ALA A 24 -15.42 2.86 16.05
C ALA A 24 -16.32 2.11 15.04
N SER A 25 -16.92 2.82 14.07
CA SER A 25 -17.73 2.22 13.01
C SER A 25 -16.94 1.32 12.04
N LEU A 26 -15.62 1.44 11.99
CA LEU A 26 -14.74 0.68 11.10
C LEU A 26 -14.08 -0.51 11.78
N VAL A 27 -14.03 -0.53 13.12
CA VAL A 27 -13.34 -1.58 13.88
C VAL A 27 -14.02 -2.93 13.66
N GLY A 28 -13.22 -3.94 13.32
CA GLY A 28 -13.72 -5.29 13.01
C GLY A 28 -14.33 -5.46 11.61
N GLN A 29 -14.45 -4.38 10.82
CA GLN A 29 -14.93 -4.47 9.44
C GLN A 29 -13.82 -4.97 8.51
N LYS A 30 -14.21 -5.61 7.40
CA LYS A 30 -13.30 -5.78 6.26
C LYS A 30 -13.15 -4.42 5.59
N LEU A 31 -11.92 -3.92 5.53
CA LEU A 31 -11.60 -2.63 4.92
C LEU A 31 -11.00 -2.82 3.53
N ASP A 32 -11.39 -2.00 2.58
CA ASP A 32 -10.66 -1.84 1.32
C ASP A 32 -9.52 -0.85 1.53
N PHE A 33 -8.41 -1.07 0.82
CA PHE A 33 -7.18 -0.29 0.96
C PHE A 33 -6.86 0.43 -0.36
N PHE A 34 -6.76 1.77 -0.30
CA PHE A 34 -6.46 2.60 -1.46
C PHE A 34 -5.30 3.55 -1.14
N PRO A 35 -4.10 3.33 -1.70
CA PRO A 35 -3.05 4.34 -1.65
C PRO A 35 -3.39 5.48 -2.63
N GLU A 36 -3.22 6.72 -2.20
CA GLU A 36 -3.45 7.88 -3.08
C GLU A 36 -2.30 8.11 -4.06
N THR A 37 -1.11 7.59 -3.76
CA THR A 37 0.02 7.57 -4.70
C THR A 37 -0.08 6.35 -5.61
N ALA A 38 -0.34 6.59 -6.89
CA ALA A 38 -0.43 5.55 -7.91
C ALA A 38 0.90 4.82 -8.13
N GLY A 39 0.83 3.58 -8.62
CA GLY A 39 2.01 2.81 -9.03
C GLY A 39 2.88 2.29 -7.88
N VAL A 40 2.42 2.33 -6.63
CA VAL A 40 3.15 1.80 -5.47
C VAL A 40 2.87 0.30 -5.24
N ILE A 41 1.61 -0.12 -5.35
CA ILE A 41 1.14 -1.49 -5.07
C ILE A 41 0.71 -2.22 -6.33
N ASP A 42 0.72 -3.55 -6.29
CA ASP A 42 0.06 -4.37 -7.30
C ASP A 42 -1.43 -4.46 -6.97
N ALA A 43 -2.25 -3.66 -7.66
CA ALA A 43 -3.70 -3.61 -7.44
C ALA A 43 -4.43 -4.89 -7.89
N SER A 44 -3.77 -5.76 -8.65
CA SER A 44 -4.34 -7.03 -9.12
C SER A 44 -3.99 -8.21 -8.21
N ALA A 45 -2.95 -8.07 -7.39
CA ALA A 45 -2.49 -9.13 -6.51
C ALA A 45 -3.38 -9.25 -5.26
N PRO A 46 -3.65 -10.48 -4.79
CA PRO A 46 -4.35 -10.69 -3.53
C PRO A 46 -3.52 -10.14 -2.37
N TRP A 47 -4.21 -9.59 -1.37
CA TRP A 47 -3.62 -9.05 -0.15
C TRP A 47 -4.45 -9.49 1.05
N SER A 48 -3.87 -9.39 2.25
CA SER A 48 -4.51 -9.86 3.49
C SER A 48 -4.60 -8.75 4.52
N GLN A 49 -5.64 -8.82 5.36
CA GLN A 49 -5.82 -7.93 6.51
C GLN A 49 -6.22 -8.70 7.75
N GLN A 50 -5.96 -8.12 8.91
CA GLN A 50 -6.39 -8.65 10.20
C GLN A 50 -6.58 -7.53 11.22
N TRP A 51 -7.36 -7.84 12.25
CA TRP A 51 -7.58 -6.99 13.41
C TRP A 51 -6.93 -7.61 14.64
N ASP A 52 -6.24 -6.77 15.42
CA ASP A 52 -5.80 -7.07 16.78
C ASP A 52 -6.41 -6.00 17.71
N GLY A 53 -7.55 -6.32 18.33
CA GLY A 53 -8.37 -5.34 19.03
C GLY A 53 -8.78 -4.18 18.11
N ASN A 54 -8.34 -2.96 18.44
CA ASN A 54 -8.57 -1.74 17.66
C ASN A 54 -7.45 -1.41 16.65
N VAL A 55 -6.51 -2.33 16.45
CA VAL A 55 -5.40 -2.16 15.51
C VAL A 55 -5.69 -2.92 14.22
N TRP A 56 -5.76 -2.19 13.12
CA TRP A 56 -5.87 -2.80 11.79
C TRP A 56 -4.48 -2.99 11.20
N THR A 57 -4.24 -4.15 10.59
CA THR A 57 -3.01 -4.40 9.84
C THR A 57 -3.29 -5.06 8.50
N ALA A 58 -2.42 -4.80 7.54
CA ALA A 58 -2.49 -5.40 6.22
C ALA A 58 -1.11 -5.72 5.65
N ARG A 59 -1.05 -6.75 4.80
CA ARG A 59 0.09 -7.06 3.96
C ARG A 59 -0.32 -6.90 2.50
N VAL A 60 0.24 -5.90 1.83
CA VAL A 60 -0.14 -5.50 0.47
C VAL A 60 1.06 -5.67 -0.47
N PRO A 61 0.95 -6.44 -1.57
CA PRO A 61 2.05 -6.60 -2.52
C PRO A 61 2.45 -5.29 -3.18
N LEU A 62 3.75 -5.07 -3.32
CA LEU A 62 4.31 -3.97 -4.11
C LEU A 62 4.10 -4.23 -5.60
N SER A 63 3.93 -3.16 -6.38
CA SER A 63 3.93 -3.28 -7.83
C SER A 63 5.30 -3.80 -8.30
N PRO A 64 5.36 -4.84 -9.16
CA PRO A 64 6.62 -5.25 -9.77
C PRO A 64 7.19 -4.17 -10.71
N GLN A 65 6.32 -3.28 -11.20
CA GLN A 65 6.66 -2.13 -12.04
C GLN A 65 6.49 -0.83 -11.26
N ARG A 66 6.92 -0.82 -9.98
CA ARG A 66 6.74 0.32 -9.08
C ARG A 66 7.29 1.61 -9.70
N LEU A 67 6.47 2.65 -9.73
CA LEU A 67 6.83 3.96 -10.31
C LEU A 67 7.35 4.93 -9.25
N GLU A 68 6.84 4.82 -8.02
CA GLU A 68 7.09 5.77 -6.95
C GLU A 68 7.70 5.08 -5.72
N SER A 69 8.52 5.79 -4.96
CA SER A 69 9.16 5.28 -3.73
C SER A 69 9.03 6.30 -2.59
N PRO A 70 7.80 6.67 -2.18
CA PRO A 70 7.57 7.80 -1.28
C PRO A 70 8.03 7.52 0.16
N GLN A 71 8.37 8.58 0.91
CA GLN A 71 8.64 8.47 2.36
C GLN A 71 7.37 8.55 3.20
N THR A 72 6.29 9.09 2.64
CA THR A 72 4.95 9.15 3.26
C THR A 72 3.93 8.75 2.20
N LEU A 73 3.03 7.83 2.54
CA LEU A 73 1.98 7.34 1.66
C LEU A 73 0.62 7.69 2.26
N PRO A 74 -0.14 8.62 1.66
CA PRO A 74 -1.53 8.84 2.03
C PRO A 74 -2.37 7.61 1.63
N ILE A 75 -3.23 7.16 2.55
CA ILE A 75 -4.05 5.96 2.42
C ILE A 75 -5.48 6.32 2.76
N LEU A 76 -6.41 5.83 1.94
CA LEU A 76 -7.83 5.77 2.24
C LEU A 76 -8.23 4.32 2.53
N LEU A 77 -8.83 4.10 3.70
CA LEU A 77 -9.49 2.86 4.07
C LEU A 77 -10.99 3.05 3.95
N THR A 78 -11.71 2.07 3.38
CA THR A 78 -13.18 2.17 3.25
C THR A 78 -13.89 0.90 3.65
N SER A 79 -15.14 1.06 4.07
CA SER A 79 -16.12 0.01 4.29
C SER A 79 -17.51 0.56 3.92
N PRO A 80 -18.56 -0.28 3.86
CA PRO A 80 -19.93 0.21 3.70
C PRO A 80 -20.37 1.21 4.79
N GLN A 81 -19.71 1.21 5.96
CA GLN A 81 -20.03 2.05 7.11
C GLN A 81 -19.29 3.41 7.10
N GLY A 82 -18.37 3.61 6.16
CA GLY A 82 -17.62 4.86 6.03
C GLY A 82 -16.18 4.67 5.59
N GLY A 83 -15.40 5.75 5.67
CA GLY A 83 -14.00 5.75 5.29
C GLY A 83 -13.10 6.47 6.28
N TRP A 84 -11.80 6.22 6.19
CA TRP A 84 -10.76 6.80 7.02
C TRP A 84 -9.52 7.11 6.19
N ARG A 85 -9.05 8.36 6.23
CA ARG A 85 -7.82 8.78 5.56
C ARG A 85 -6.70 8.98 6.59
N THR A 86 -5.49 8.57 6.25
CA THR A 86 -4.30 8.75 7.10
C THR A 86 -3.04 8.89 6.25
N GLU A 87 -2.01 9.53 6.79
CA GLU A 87 -0.71 9.70 6.13
C GLU A 87 0.33 8.80 6.80
N ALA A 88 0.65 7.68 6.17
CA ALA A 88 1.55 6.68 6.75
C ALA A 88 3.00 6.96 6.38
N ARG A 89 3.87 7.08 7.39
CA ARG A 89 5.31 7.11 7.18
C ARG A 89 5.81 5.74 6.73
N VAL A 90 6.56 5.70 5.64
CA VAL A 90 7.17 4.48 5.10
C VAL A 90 8.58 4.33 5.66
N SER A 91 8.84 3.16 6.25
CA SER A 91 10.14 2.80 6.82
C SER A 91 10.72 1.57 6.09
N GLY A 92 12.04 1.52 5.99
CA GLY A 92 12.76 0.49 5.25
C GLY A 92 13.22 0.97 3.87
N LEU A 93 13.89 0.07 3.15
CA LEU A 93 14.40 0.35 1.80
C LEU A 93 13.42 -0.17 0.77
N TRP A 94 13.09 0.68 -0.20
CA TRP A 94 12.30 0.25 -1.35
C TRP A 94 13.10 -0.74 -2.20
N PRO A 95 12.55 -1.93 -2.52
CA PRO A 95 13.26 -2.90 -3.33
C PRO A 95 13.51 -2.33 -4.73
N ALA A 96 14.65 -2.67 -5.34
CA ALA A 96 14.95 -2.25 -6.70
C ALA A 96 13.89 -2.78 -7.67
N VAL A 97 13.42 -1.93 -8.57
CA VAL A 97 12.64 -2.38 -9.72
C VAL A 97 13.62 -2.86 -10.78
N THR A 98 13.50 -4.11 -11.21
CA THR A 98 14.31 -4.59 -12.34
C THR A 98 13.71 -3.97 -13.60
N PRO A 99 14.43 -3.13 -14.35
CA PRO A 99 13.89 -2.61 -15.59
C PRO A 99 13.63 -3.78 -16.54
N ASN A 100 12.38 -3.90 -17.00
CA ASN A 100 12.07 -4.76 -18.13
C ASN A 100 12.87 -4.24 -19.33
N VAL A 101 13.99 -4.87 -19.66
CA VAL A 101 14.72 -4.63 -20.90
C VAL A 101 13.92 -5.21 -22.07
N GLY A 102 12.84 -4.53 -22.42
CA GLY A 102 12.02 -4.85 -23.59
C GLY A 102 12.76 -4.48 -24.87
N SER A 103 13.24 -5.50 -25.58
CA SER A 103 13.39 -5.59 -27.04
C SER A 103 13.86 -4.35 -27.79
N THR A 104 15.18 -4.23 -28.00
CA THR A 104 15.70 -3.48 -29.14
C THR A 104 15.22 -4.17 -30.42
N ALA A 105 14.17 -3.64 -31.05
CA ALA A 105 13.87 -3.95 -32.43
C ALA A 105 15.06 -3.45 -33.28
N ALA A 106 15.85 -4.38 -33.81
CA ALA A 106 16.92 -4.05 -34.76
C ALA A 106 16.29 -3.47 -36.05
N PRO A 107 16.83 -2.39 -36.63
CA PRO A 107 16.43 -1.99 -37.97
C PRO A 107 17.02 -3.00 -38.97
N ALA A 108 16.17 -3.72 -39.71
CA ALA A 108 16.62 -4.37 -40.93
C ALA A 108 16.62 -3.32 -42.04
N LEU A 109 17.81 -2.88 -42.46
CA LEU A 109 18.01 -2.21 -43.75
C LEU A 109 18.14 -3.31 -44.81
N GLY A 110 17.20 -3.34 -45.76
CA GLY A 110 17.23 -4.18 -46.95
C GLY A 110 16.62 -3.42 -48.11
#